data_AF-A0A6C0BJB5-F1
#
_entry.id   AF-A0A6C0BJB5-F1
#
_cell.length_a   1.000
_cell.length_b   1.000
_cell.length_c   1.000
_cell.angle_alpha   90.00
_cell.angle_beta   90.00
_cell.angle_gamma   90.00
#
_symmetry.space_group_name_H-M   'P 1'
#
loop_
_entity.id
_entity.type
_entity.pdbx_description
1 polymer ?
#
loop_
_entity_poly.entity_id
_entity_poly.type
_entity_poly.pdbx_seq_one_letter_code
_entity_poly.pdbx_strand_id
1 'polypeptide(L)'
;MLNTLILLTVLVGIVIFSVTFKNKLLEGFDSGNANQTGPSNWNPSTNSQLGNLYPNCNYLTASEANMAFRELSILIDKIDAISSDIITFGHKSVSIPYNTNQDLEPAAYLVGRCQRKVIRERDINLQIDQFQLRGEQLIQELNVYYPGKSSSATQFVVQKTSDLKSLMMAKCLKEQPQLDMPGSPRDPAYYESEELEELRATSTFLPWINS
;
A
#
# COMPACT_ATOMS: atom_id res chain seq x y z
N MET A 1 6.02 -17.16 -51.83
CA MET A 1 5.21 -18.05 -50.97
C MET A 1 5.88 -18.42 -49.64
N LEU A 2 7.22 -18.44 -49.55
CA LEU A 2 7.90 -18.73 -48.29
C LEU A 2 7.69 -17.65 -47.20
N ASN A 3 7.74 -16.37 -47.57
CA ASN A 3 7.55 -15.26 -46.61
C ASN A 3 6.13 -15.16 -46.03
N THR A 4 5.10 -15.55 -46.79
CA THR A 4 3.72 -15.55 -46.30
C THR A 4 3.46 -16.66 -45.29
N LEU A 5 4.15 -17.80 -45.42
CA LEU A 5 4.06 -18.91 -44.46
C LEU A 5 4.74 -18.56 -43.13
N ILE A 6 5.89 -17.89 -43.19
CA ILE A 6 6.61 -17.41 -42.00
C ILE A 6 5.77 -16.38 -41.23
N LEU A 7 5.12 -15.44 -41.92
CA LEU A 7 4.29 -14.42 -41.27
C LEU A 7 3.08 -15.04 -40.53
N LEU A 8 2.44 -16.04 -41.14
CA LEU A 8 1.32 -16.77 -40.53
C LEU A 8 1.75 -17.55 -39.28
N THR A 9 2.90 -18.23 -39.32
CA THR A 9 3.40 -18.99 -38.16
C THR A 9 3.78 -18.07 -36.99
N VAL A 10 4.36 -16.90 -37.26
CA VAL A 10 4.66 -15.90 -36.22
C VAL A 10 3.38 -15.34 -35.61
N LEU A 11 2.37 -14.99 -36.41
CA LEU A 11 1.10 -14.47 -35.90
C LEU A 11 0.35 -15.49 -35.06
N VAL A 12 0.28 -16.75 -35.51
CA VAL A 12 -0.32 -17.83 -34.72
C VAL A 12 0.47 -18.07 -33.43
N GLY A 13 1.80 -18.01 -33.49
CA GLY A 13 2.66 -18.10 -32.32
C GLY A 13 2.41 -16.99 -31.29
N ILE A 14 2.24 -15.73 -31.74
CA ILE A 14 1.92 -14.59 -30.86
C ILE A 14 0.55 -14.76 -30.21
N VAL A 15 -0.46 -15.24 -30.94
CA VAL A 15 -1.80 -15.47 -30.38
C VAL A 15 -1.78 -16.60 -29.35
N ILE A 16 -1.14 -17.74 -29.67
CA ILE A 16 -1.00 -18.86 -28.73
C ILE A 16 -0.21 -18.43 -27.49
N PHE A 17 0.90 -17.70 -27.67
CA PHE A 17 1.68 -17.16 -26.57
C PHE A 17 0.84 -16.20 -25.71
N SER A 18 0.06 -15.31 -26.31
CA SER A 18 -0.79 -14.37 -25.57
C SER A 18 -1.88 -15.07 -24.76
N VAL A 19 -2.50 -16.12 -25.30
CA VAL A 19 -3.54 -16.89 -24.60
C VAL A 19 -2.95 -17.76 -23.50
N THR A 20 -1.84 -18.46 -23.77
CA THR A 20 -1.18 -19.32 -22.75
C THR A 20 -0.51 -18.50 -21.66
N PHE A 21 0.10 -17.37 -21.99
CA PHE A 21 0.73 -16.48 -21.01
C PHE A 21 -0.30 -15.77 -20.13
N LYS A 22 -1.49 -15.43 -20.65
CA LYS A 22 -2.63 -14.98 -19.83
C LYS A 22 -3.06 -16.03 -18.81
N ASN A 23 -3.18 -17.29 -19.23
CA ASN A 23 -3.57 -18.37 -18.33
C ASN A 23 -2.49 -18.63 -17.26
N LYS A 24 -1.20 -18.51 -17.59
CA LYS A 24 -0.12 -18.66 -16.61
C LYS A 24 0.06 -17.48 -15.65
N LEU A 25 -0.33 -16.25 -16.05
CA LEU A 25 -0.43 -15.13 -15.12
C LEU A 25 -1.58 -15.31 -14.12
N LEU A 26 -2.62 -16.07 -14.49
CA LEU A 26 -3.73 -16.45 -13.62
C LEU A 26 -3.43 -17.68 -12.75
N GLU A 27 -2.46 -18.53 -13.12
CA GLU A 27 -1.97 -19.66 -12.29
C GLU A 27 -1.21 -19.19 -11.03
N GLY A 28 -0.85 -17.90 -10.91
CA GLY A 28 -0.42 -17.31 -9.62
C GLY A 28 -1.57 -17.06 -8.64
N PHE A 29 -2.80 -17.08 -9.13
CA PHE A 29 -4.06 -16.99 -8.39
C PHE A 29 -4.79 -18.33 -8.37
N ASP A 30 -4.05 -19.45 -8.43
CA ASP A 30 -4.65 -20.77 -8.45
C ASP A 30 -5.44 -21.02 -7.16
N SER A 31 -6.76 -20.91 -7.32
CA SER A 31 -7.87 -21.82 -6.95
C SER A 31 -7.70 -22.90 -5.87
N GLY A 32 -6.65 -22.84 -5.05
CA GLY A 32 -6.59 -23.54 -3.78
C GLY A 32 -7.65 -22.94 -2.87
N ASN A 33 -8.63 -23.76 -2.50
CA ASN A 33 -9.51 -23.62 -1.34
C ASN A 33 -9.11 -22.42 -0.47
N ALA A 34 -9.94 -21.37 -0.40
CA ALA A 34 -9.63 -20.08 0.23
C ALA A 34 -9.14 -20.17 1.69
N ASN A 35 -9.16 -21.37 2.28
CA ASN A 35 -8.64 -21.74 3.59
C ASN A 35 -7.17 -22.21 3.63
N GLN A 36 -6.43 -22.37 2.52
CA GLN A 36 -5.12 -23.07 2.57
C GLN A 36 -3.88 -22.28 2.14
N THR A 37 -4.02 -21.09 1.54
CA THR A 37 -2.85 -20.25 1.17
C THR A 37 -2.81 -18.88 1.86
N GLY A 38 -3.83 -18.55 2.65
CA GLY A 38 -3.74 -17.52 3.68
C GLY A 38 -3.36 -18.13 5.03
N PRO A 39 -2.85 -17.33 6.00
CA PRO A 39 -2.73 -17.81 7.37
C PRO A 39 -4.07 -18.42 7.82
N SER A 40 -4.04 -19.60 8.44
CA SER A 40 -5.18 -20.52 8.65
C SER A 40 -6.42 -19.96 9.38
N ASN A 41 -6.40 -18.69 9.78
CA ASN A 41 -7.44 -18.00 10.55
C ASN A 41 -7.87 -16.67 9.91
N TRP A 42 -7.37 -16.30 8.73
CA TRP A 42 -7.81 -15.06 8.07
C TRP A 42 -9.15 -15.28 7.38
N ASN A 43 -10.20 -14.69 7.94
CA ASN A 43 -11.51 -14.60 7.32
C ASN A 43 -11.63 -13.20 6.71
N PRO A 44 -11.81 -13.05 5.38
CA PRO A 44 -12.03 -11.74 4.78
C PRO A 44 -13.14 -11.03 5.54
N SER A 45 -12.89 -9.79 5.97
CA SER A 45 -13.97 -9.02 6.53
C SER A 45 -14.97 -8.80 5.40
N THR A 46 -16.23 -9.18 5.63
CA THR A 46 -17.32 -8.67 4.82
C THR A 46 -17.44 -7.20 5.19
N ASN A 47 -16.58 -6.35 4.62
CA ASN A 47 -16.67 -4.93 4.83
C ASN A 47 -18.10 -4.53 4.45
N SER A 48 -18.91 -4.21 5.46
CA SER A 48 -20.36 -4.11 5.30
C SER A 48 -20.72 -3.03 4.27
N GLN A 49 -19.89 -2.00 4.14
CA GLN A 49 -20.06 -0.96 3.13
C GLN A 49 -19.77 -1.47 1.73
N LEU A 50 -18.71 -2.26 1.53
CA LEU A 50 -18.41 -2.87 0.23
C LEU A 50 -19.44 -3.93 -0.16
N GLY A 51 -19.90 -4.74 0.81
CA GLY A 51 -20.99 -5.70 0.62
C GLY A 51 -22.32 -5.03 0.27
N ASN A 52 -22.62 -3.85 0.82
CA ASN A 52 -23.79 -3.06 0.43
C ASN A 52 -23.67 -2.48 -1.01
N LEU A 53 -22.45 -2.18 -1.46
CA LEU A 53 -22.20 -1.70 -2.82
C LEU A 53 -22.34 -2.83 -3.85
N TYR A 54 -21.93 -4.05 -3.49
CA TYR A 54 -21.91 -5.24 -4.36
C TYR A 54 -22.64 -6.45 -3.71
N PRO A 55 -23.98 -6.38 -3.57
CA PRO A 55 -24.76 -7.35 -2.78
C PRO A 55 -24.81 -8.78 -3.35
N ASN A 56 -24.49 -8.95 -4.64
CA ASN A 56 -24.54 -10.26 -5.31
C ASN A 56 -23.16 -10.90 -5.52
N CYS A 57 -22.08 -10.28 -5.02
CA CYS A 57 -20.74 -10.88 -5.10
C CYS A 57 -20.56 -11.94 -4.01
N ASN A 58 -20.20 -13.16 -4.42
CA ASN A 58 -19.93 -14.26 -3.50
C ASN A 58 -18.47 -14.71 -3.61
N TYR A 59 -17.75 -14.69 -2.50
CA TYR A 59 -16.34 -15.08 -2.41
C TYR A 59 -16.11 -16.60 -2.59
N LEU A 60 -17.16 -17.42 -2.60
CA LEU A 60 -17.07 -18.89 -2.71
C LEU A 60 -16.96 -19.40 -4.14
N THR A 61 -17.28 -18.59 -5.16
CA THR A 61 -17.27 -19.03 -6.55
C THR A 61 -16.19 -18.30 -7.35
N ALA A 62 -15.41 -19.06 -8.12
CA ALA A 62 -14.31 -18.56 -8.93
C ALA A 62 -14.83 -17.92 -10.24
N SER A 63 -15.43 -16.73 -10.14
CA SER A 63 -15.73 -15.86 -11.28
C SER A 63 -14.81 -14.64 -11.28
N GLU A 64 -14.55 -14.04 -12.43
CA GLU A 64 -13.73 -12.81 -12.53
C GLU A 64 -14.25 -11.71 -11.59
N ALA A 65 -15.57 -11.48 -11.56
CA ALA A 65 -16.19 -10.52 -10.67
C ALA A 65 -15.94 -10.85 -9.19
N ASN A 66 -16.06 -12.12 -8.80
CA ASN A 66 -15.87 -12.52 -7.41
C ASN A 66 -14.39 -12.49 -7.00
N MET A 67 -13.47 -12.78 -7.94
CA MET A 67 -12.03 -12.62 -7.70
C MET A 67 -11.68 -11.15 -7.50
N ALA A 68 -12.16 -10.26 -8.37
CA ALA A 68 -11.96 -8.82 -8.23
C ALA A 68 -12.55 -8.28 -6.93
N PHE A 69 -13.77 -8.71 -6.56
CA PHE A 69 -14.41 -8.35 -5.30
C PHE A 69 -13.64 -8.87 -4.08
N ARG A 70 -13.16 -10.12 -4.11
CA ARG A 70 -12.35 -10.71 -3.05
C ARG A 70 -11.05 -9.94 -2.87
N GLU A 71 -10.39 -9.59 -3.97
CA GLU A 71 -9.14 -8.83 -3.92
C GLU A 71 -9.38 -7.40 -3.40
N LEU A 72 -10.47 -6.76 -3.82
CA LEU A 72 -10.85 -5.45 -3.31
C LEU A 72 -11.15 -5.50 -1.81
N SER A 73 -11.81 -6.55 -1.34
CA SER A 73 -12.05 -6.77 0.09
C SER A 73 -10.74 -6.94 0.87
N ILE A 74 -9.79 -7.72 0.34
CA ILE A 74 -8.44 -7.88 0.92
C ILE A 74 -7.73 -6.53 1.00
N LEU A 75 -7.81 -5.71 -0.04
CA LEU A 75 -7.18 -4.39 -0.07
C LEU A 75 -7.73 -3.46 1.02
N ILE A 76 -9.05 -3.45 1.21
CA ILE A 76 -9.69 -2.66 2.26
C ILE A 76 -9.32 -3.20 3.65
N ASP A 77 -9.31 -4.53 3.83
CA ASP A 77 -8.88 -5.16 5.09
C ASP A 77 -7.43 -4.82 5.43
N LYS A 78 -6.54 -4.74 4.43
CA LYS A 78 -5.16 -4.27 4.61
C LYS A 78 -5.13 -2.84 5.14
N ILE A 79 -5.86 -1.93 4.50
CA ILE A 79 -5.92 -0.51 4.90
C ILE A 79 -6.43 -0.38 6.33
N ASP A 80 -7.50 -1.10 6.68
CA ASP A 80 -8.09 -1.07 8.01
C ASP A 80 -7.18 -1.73 9.07
N ALA A 81 -6.49 -2.81 8.73
CA ALA A 81 -5.53 -3.46 9.62
C ALA A 81 -4.30 -2.57 9.89
N ILE A 82 -3.74 -1.94 8.85
CA ILE A 82 -2.63 -0.99 9.00
C ILE A 82 -3.08 0.18 9.88
N SER A 83 -4.25 0.77 9.59
CA SER A 83 -4.78 1.90 10.38
C SER A 83 -4.99 1.50 11.84
N SER A 84 -5.60 0.35 12.09
CA SER A 84 -5.82 -0.17 13.44
C SER A 84 -4.51 -0.39 14.17
N ASP A 85 -3.48 -0.95 13.53
CA ASP A 85 -2.20 -1.23 14.17
C ASP A 85 -1.37 0.03 14.45
N ILE A 86 -1.52 1.07 13.62
CA ILE A 86 -0.93 2.39 13.88
C ILE A 86 -1.60 3.06 15.10
N ILE A 87 -2.91 2.86 15.30
CA ILE A 87 -3.66 3.50 16.40
C ILE A 87 -3.54 2.72 17.71
N THR A 88 -3.70 1.39 17.65
CA THR A 88 -3.92 0.52 18.82
C THR A 88 -2.84 -0.53 19.06
N PHE A 89 -1.82 -0.62 18.20
CA PHE A 89 -0.76 -1.64 18.30
C PHE A 89 -1.30 -3.08 18.32
N GLY A 90 -2.35 -3.37 17.55
CA GLY A 90 -3.13 -4.62 17.61
C GLY A 90 -2.60 -5.83 16.81
N HIS A 91 -1.48 -5.68 16.09
CA HIS A 91 -0.87 -6.72 15.23
C HIS A 91 -1.81 -7.37 14.19
N LYS A 92 -2.93 -6.73 13.84
CA LYS A 92 -3.90 -7.24 12.85
C LYS A 92 -3.25 -7.43 11.48
N SER A 93 -2.33 -6.54 11.11
CA SER A 93 -1.59 -6.55 9.85
C SER A 93 -0.74 -7.79 9.63
N VAL A 94 -0.41 -8.56 10.68
CA VAL A 94 0.35 -9.83 10.59
C VAL A 94 -0.48 -10.95 9.95
N SER A 95 -1.79 -10.93 10.19
CA SER A 95 -2.71 -11.96 9.69
C SER A 95 -3.18 -11.71 8.26
N ILE A 96 -2.84 -10.56 7.66
CA ILE A 96 -3.35 -10.18 6.36
C ILE A 96 -2.47 -10.77 5.25
N PRO A 97 -3.06 -11.45 4.24
CA PRO A 97 -2.29 -12.06 3.17
C PRO A 97 -1.58 -11.02 2.27
N TYR A 98 -0.34 -11.33 1.90
CA TYR A 98 0.45 -10.60 0.90
C TYR A 98 0.17 -11.19 -0.50
N ASN A 99 -1.09 -11.08 -0.95
CA ASN A 99 -1.57 -11.79 -2.14
C ASN A 99 -2.06 -10.88 -3.28
N THR A 100 -1.85 -9.55 -3.21
CA THR A 100 -2.20 -8.70 -4.35
C THR A 100 -0.94 -8.45 -5.17
N ASN A 101 -1.02 -8.62 -6.49
CA ASN A 101 0.11 -8.51 -7.42
C ASN A 101 0.84 -7.15 -7.39
N GLN A 102 0.34 -6.19 -6.62
CA GLN A 102 0.82 -4.81 -6.54
C GLN A 102 1.21 -4.40 -5.11
N ASP A 103 1.29 -5.36 -4.17
CA ASP A 103 1.81 -5.05 -2.84
C ASP A 103 3.32 -4.73 -2.91
N LEU A 104 3.71 -3.51 -2.58
CA LEU A 104 5.14 -3.13 -2.48
C LEU A 104 5.85 -3.84 -1.33
N GLU A 105 5.16 -3.97 -0.19
CA GLU A 105 5.68 -4.65 1.01
C GLU A 105 4.54 -5.23 1.86
N PRO A 106 4.80 -6.23 2.72
CA PRO A 106 3.81 -6.77 3.64
C PRO A 106 3.27 -5.70 4.61
N ALA A 107 1.97 -5.72 4.89
CA ALA A 107 1.31 -4.75 5.78
C ALA A 107 1.98 -4.67 7.17
N ALA A 108 2.35 -5.82 7.75
CA ALA A 108 3.05 -5.87 9.04
C ALA A 108 4.43 -5.19 9.00
N TYR A 109 5.13 -5.27 7.87
CA TYR A 109 6.43 -4.65 7.71
C TYR A 109 6.32 -3.12 7.60
N LEU A 110 5.34 -2.63 6.84
CA LEU A 110 4.99 -1.21 6.78
C LEU A 110 4.64 -0.66 8.17
N VAL A 111 3.78 -1.36 8.92
CA VAL A 111 3.42 -0.98 10.30
C VAL A 111 4.66 -0.98 11.20
N GLY A 112 5.52 -2.00 11.12
CA GLY A 112 6.75 -2.07 11.90
C GLY A 112 7.70 -0.91 11.61
N ARG A 113 7.84 -0.52 10.34
CA ARG A 113 8.62 0.67 9.93
C ARG A 113 7.98 1.97 10.40
N CYS A 114 6.66 2.08 10.37
CA CYS A 114 5.92 3.21 10.91
C CYS A 114 6.17 3.37 12.42
N GLN A 115 6.00 2.30 13.19
CA GLN A 115 6.18 2.31 14.66
C GLN A 115 7.61 2.68 15.08
N ARG A 116 8.60 2.33 14.25
CA ARG A 116 10.01 2.71 14.45
C ARG A 116 10.34 4.13 13.96
N LYS A 117 9.39 4.87 13.39
CA LYS A 117 9.59 6.19 12.76
C LYS A 117 10.70 6.20 11.71
N VAL A 118 10.78 5.14 10.88
CA VAL A 118 11.78 5.01 9.81
C VAL A 118 11.18 5.14 8.41
N ILE A 119 9.95 5.62 8.30
CA ILE A 119 9.27 5.86 7.03
C ILE A 119 9.47 7.31 6.60
N ARG A 120 9.75 7.50 5.31
CA ARG A 120 9.81 8.81 4.67
C ARG A 120 8.47 9.12 3.99
N GLU A 121 8.18 10.40 3.82
CA GLU A 121 6.97 10.87 3.14
C GLU A 121 6.77 10.24 1.75
N ARG A 122 7.86 10.12 0.98
CA ARG A 122 7.85 9.46 -0.33
C ARG A 122 7.33 8.02 -0.27
N ASP A 123 7.77 7.25 0.73
CA ASP A 123 7.38 5.84 0.86
C ASP A 123 5.89 5.73 1.21
N ILE A 124 5.38 6.64 2.04
CA ILE A 124 3.94 6.75 2.33
C ILE A 124 3.18 7.02 1.03
N ASN A 125 3.60 8.03 0.26
CA ASN A 125 2.93 8.37 -0.99
C ASN A 125 2.92 7.18 -1.97
N LEU A 126 4.06 6.51 -2.17
CA LEU A 126 4.14 5.34 -3.04
C LEU A 126 3.20 4.21 -2.61
N GLN A 127 3.13 3.92 -1.31
CA GLN A 127 2.25 2.88 -0.80
C GLN A 127 0.78 3.22 -1.00
N ILE A 128 0.40 4.47 -0.73
CA ILE A 128 -0.97 4.96 -0.88
C ILE A 128 -1.40 4.99 -2.35
N ASP A 129 -0.53 5.46 -3.24
CA ASP A 129 -0.78 5.53 -4.67
C ASP A 129 -1.01 4.12 -5.25
N GLN A 130 -0.26 3.11 -4.79
CA GLN A 130 -0.46 1.72 -5.20
C GLN A 130 -1.81 1.15 -4.71
N PHE A 131 -2.17 1.40 -3.45
CA PHE A 131 -3.47 0.97 -2.94
C PHE A 131 -4.63 1.62 -3.72
N GLN A 132 -4.53 2.91 -4.01
CA GLN A 132 -5.55 3.61 -4.79
C GLN A 132 -5.63 3.08 -6.23
N LEU A 133 -4.48 2.97 -6.92
CA LEU A 133 -4.42 2.46 -8.29
C LEU A 133 -5.01 1.06 -8.40
N ARG A 134 -4.66 0.14 -7.48
CA ARG A 134 -5.21 -1.22 -7.48
C ARG A 134 -6.70 -1.21 -7.21
N GLY A 135 -7.15 -0.44 -6.22
CA GLY A 135 -8.56 -0.31 -5.91
C GLY A 135 -9.38 0.18 -7.11
N GLU A 136 -8.88 1.19 -7.82
CA GLU A 136 -9.52 1.71 -9.03
C GLU A 136 -9.60 0.67 -10.16
N GLN A 137 -8.52 -0.10 -10.38
CA GLN A 137 -8.52 -1.19 -11.37
C GLN A 137 -9.57 -2.26 -11.03
N LEU A 138 -9.62 -2.70 -9.78
CA LEU A 138 -10.58 -3.70 -9.32
C LEU A 138 -12.03 -3.19 -9.44
N ILE A 139 -12.26 -1.91 -9.17
CA ILE A 139 -13.58 -1.29 -9.37
C ILE A 139 -13.96 -1.24 -10.85
N GLN A 140 -13.01 -0.94 -11.74
CA GLN A 140 -13.25 -0.97 -13.19
C GLN A 140 -13.61 -2.37 -13.68
N GLU A 141 -12.91 -3.40 -13.21
CA GLU A 141 -13.22 -4.81 -13.48
C GLU A 141 -14.65 -5.15 -13.01
N LEU A 142 -15.01 -4.74 -11.78
CA LEU A 142 -16.35 -4.95 -11.23
C LEU A 142 -17.44 -4.16 -11.96
N ASN A 143 -17.12 -3.00 -12.53
CA ASN A 143 -18.08 -2.15 -13.22
C ASN A 143 -18.63 -2.78 -14.51
N VAL A 144 -17.89 -3.72 -15.11
CA VAL A 144 -18.39 -4.54 -16.24
C VAL A 144 -19.60 -5.37 -15.83
N TYR A 145 -19.60 -5.85 -14.59
CA TYR A 145 -20.64 -6.73 -14.03
C TYR A 145 -21.73 -5.95 -13.27
N TYR A 146 -21.35 -4.84 -12.64
CA TYR A 146 -22.21 -4.01 -11.79
C TYR A 146 -22.15 -2.53 -12.22
N PRO A 147 -22.75 -2.19 -13.37
CA PRO A 147 -22.71 -0.82 -13.88
C PRO A 147 -23.39 0.15 -12.92
N GLY A 148 -22.80 1.34 -12.76
CA GLY A 148 -23.35 2.40 -11.90
C GLY A 148 -22.96 2.32 -10.43
N LYS A 149 -22.22 1.29 -10.00
CA LYS A 149 -21.67 1.18 -8.63
C LYS A 149 -20.25 1.74 -8.49
N SER A 150 -19.55 1.92 -9.61
CA SER A 150 -18.15 2.35 -9.65
C SER A 150 -17.89 3.68 -8.96
N SER A 151 -18.71 4.71 -9.18
CA SER A 151 -18.50 6.03 -8.57
C SER A 151 -18.48 5.97 -7.03
N SER A 152 -19.47 5.31 -6.42
CA SER A 152 -19.54 5.16 -4.96
C SER A 152 -18.40 4.30 -4.41
N ALA A 153 -18.02 3.23 -5.12
CA ALA A 153 -16.89 2.39 -4.72
C ALA A 153 -15.55 3.14 -4.82
N THR A 154 -15.35 3.94 -5.86
CA THR A 154 -14.15 4.76 -6.03
C THR A 154 -14.05 5.80 -4.93
N GLN A 155 -15.14 6.50 -4.63
CA GLN A 155 -15.17 7.46 -3.50
C GLN A 155 -14.83 6.77 -2.17
N PHE A 156 -15.33 5.56 -1.95
CA PHE A 156 -15.04 4.79 -0.75
C PHE A 156 -13.55 4.42 -0.64
N VAL A 157 -12.94 3.92 -1.72
CA VAL A 157 -11.50 3.60 -1.75
C VAL A 157 -10.67 4.86 -1.52
N VAL A 158 -10.96 5.95 -2.24
CA VAL A 158 -10.24 7.22 -2.12
C VAL A 158 -10.33 7.79 -0.70
N GLN A 159 -11.50 7.70 -0.07
CA GLN A 159 -11.64 8.15 1.32
C GLN A 159 -10.75 7.31 2.26
N LYS A 160 -10.82 5.97 2.14
CA LYS A 160 -10.03 5.06 2.98
C LYS A 160 -8.53 5.26 2.81
N THR A 161 -8.05 5.44 1.58
CA THR A 161 -6.62 5.68 1.32
C THR A 161 -6.18 7.06 1.80
N SER A 162 -7.04 8.08 1.66
CA SER A 162 -6.77 9.44 2.17
C SER A 162 -6.71 9.50 3.70
N ASP A 163 -7.61 8.78 4.38
CA ASP A 163 -7.61 8.65 5.84
C ASP A 163 -6.34 7.96 6.33
N LEU A 164 -5.96 6.85 5.68
CA LEU A 164 -4.71 6.14 5.99
C LEU A 164 -3.49 7.02 5.73
N LYS A 165 -3.44 7.74 4.60
CA LYS A 165 -2.35 8.67 4.29
C LYS A 165 -2.19 9.70 5.40
N SER A 166 -3.27 10.35 5.79
CA SER A 166 -3.27 11.38 6.83
C SER A 166 -2.78 10.81 8.17
N LEU A 167 -3.25 9.61 8.53
CA LEU A 167 -2.82 8.90 9.73
C LEU A 167 -1.31 8.57 9.69
N MET A 168 -0.82 8.06 8.56
CA MET A 168 0.59 7.71 8.38
C MET A 168 1.49 8.95 8.41
N MET A 169 1.09 10.04 7.75
CA MET A 169 1.83 11.30 7.81
C MET A 169 1.92 11.82 9.25
N ALA A 170 0.83 11.72 10.02
CA ALA A 170 0.79 12.21 11.39
C ALA A 170 1.62 11.36 12.38
N LYS A 171 1.69 10.03 12.18
CA LYS A 171 2.25 9.11 13.20
C LYS A 171 3.53 8.39 12.79
N CYS A 172 3.77 8.21 11.49
CA CYS A 172 4.84 7.35 10.98
C CYS A 172 6.07 8.10 10.48
N LEU A 173 5.94 9.41 10.20
CA LEU A 173 7.03 10.18 9.62
C LEU A 173 8.24 10.19 10.56
N LYS A 174 9.41 9.90 9.97
CA LYS A 174 10.68 10.13 10.62
C LYS A 174 10.80 11.60 10.99
N GLU A 175 10.99 11.89 12.28
CA GLU A 175 11.39 13.22 12.72
C GLU A 175 12.71 13.57 12.03
N GLN A 176 12.72 14.67 11.27
CA GLN A 176 13.96 15.13 10.66
C GLN A 176 14.93 15.50 11.78
N PRO A 177 16.21 15.07 11.69
CA PRO A 177 17.21 15.52 12.64
C PRO A 177 17.28 17.05 12.55
N GLN A 178 17.08 17.72 13.68
CA GLN A 178 17.30 19.15 13.75
C GLN A 178 18.81 19.36 13.68
N LEU A 179 19.30 19.85 12.54
CA LEU A 179 20.71 20.19 12.37
C LEU A 179 21.10 21.42 13.20
N ASP A 180 20.12 22.25 13.55
CA ASP A 180 20.35 23.51 14.24
C ASP A 180 20.53 23.33 15.76
N MET A 181 20.03 22.24 16.33
CA MET A 181 20.07 22.00 17.77
C MET A 181 20.22 20.52 18.07
N PRO A 182 21.25 20.12 18.83
CA PRO A 182 21.49 18.72 19.13
C PRO A 182 20.35 18.17 19.99
N GLY A 183 19.74 17.05 19.59
CA GLY A 183 18.71 16.38 20.40
C GLY A 183 19.26 15.80 21.70
N SER A 184 20.58 15.64 21.78
CA SER A 184 21.33 15.17 22.94
C SER A 184 22.76 15.72 22.88
N PRO A 185 23.46 15.94 24.00
CA PRO A 185 24.88 16.34 24.01
C PRO A 185 25.83 15.40 23.24
N ARG A 186 25.38 14.20 22.86
CA ARG A 186 26.12 13.23 22.05
C ARG A 186 25.36 12.82 20.79
N ASP A 187 24.55 13.71 20.22
CA ASP A 187 23.82 13.45 18.99
C ASP A 187 24.82 13.31 17.81
N PRO A 188 25.00 12.11 17.24
CA PRO A 188 25.96 11.90 16.14
C PRO A 188 25.49 12.53 14.82
N ALA A 189 24.23 12.97 14.73
CA ALA A 189 23.69 13.67 13.56
C ALA A 189 23.90 15.20 13.63
N TYR A 190 24.33 15.72 14.79
CA TYR A 190 24.65 17.14 14.96
C TYR A 190 26.14 17.37 14.68
N TYR A 191 26.43 18.26 13.74
CA TYR A 191 27.78 18.71 13.44
C TYR A 191 27.78 20.24 13.41
N GLU A 192 28.55 20.83 14.31
CA GLU A 192 28.83 22.25 14.31
C GLU A 192 30.25 22.46 13.75
N SER A 193 30.42 23.44 12.85
CA SER A 193 31.76 23.80 12.40
C SER A 193 32.48 24.60 13.49
N GLU A 194 33.80 24.43 13.57
CA GLU A 194 34.66 25.10 14.57
C GLU A 194 34.50 26.64 14.53
N GLU A 195 34.31 27.21 13.33
CA GLU A 195 34.03 28.63 13.12
C GLU A 195 32.74 29.13 13.82
N LEU A 196 31.69 28.30 13.85
CA LEU A 196 30.41 28.62 14.49
C LEU A 196 30.47 28.43 16.02
N GLU A 197 31.24 27.45 16.47
CA GLU A 197 31.52 27.24 17.89
C GLU A 197 32.28 28.44 18.50
N GLU A 198 33.32 28.93 17.80
CA GLU A 198 34.10 30.11 18.21
C GLU A 198 33.24 31.38 18.28
N LEU A 199 32.34 31.60 17.32
CA LEU A 199 31.42 32.74 17.30
C LEU A 199 30.40 32.71 18.44
N ARG A 200 29.93 31.52 18.85
CA ARG A 200 29.03 31.39 20.02
C ARG A 200 29.79 31.60 21.33
N ALA A 201 31.01 31.09 21.43
CA ALA A 201 31.86 31.31 22.58
C ALA A 201 32.22 32.80 22.75
N THR A 202 32.43 33.53 21.66
CA THR A 202 32.68 34.98 21.72
C THR A 202 31.41 35.81 21.98
N SER A 203 30.24 35.40 21.49
CA SER A 203 28.98 36.13 21.72
C SER A 203 28.49 36.05 23.17
N THR A 204 28.76 34.93 23.85
CA THR A 204 28.48 34.77 25.30
C THR A 204 29.46 35.53 26.19
N PHE A 205 30.57 36.04 25.63
CA PHE A 205 31.60 36.80 26.32
C PHE A 205 31.44 38.34 26.23
N LEU A 206 30.33 38.86 25.70
CA LEU A 206 30.04 40.29 25.65
C LEU A 206 28.99 40.68 26.72
N PRO A 207 29.38 41.19 27.91
CA PRO A 207 28.44 41.51 28.97
C PRO A 207 27.65 42.82 28.78
N TRP A 208 27.68 43.48 27.62
CA TRP A 208 27.28 44.89 27.54
C TRP A 208 26.63 45.32 26.23
N ILE A 209 25.38 44.90 25.95
CA ILE A 209 24.45 45.75 25.18
C ILE A 209 23.04 45.61 25.79
N ASN A 210 22.86 46.17 26.98
CA ASN A 210 21.57 46.71 27.43
C ASN A 210 21.82 48.20 27.68
N SER A 211 21.52 49.00 26.66
CA SER A 211 21.39 50.46 26.73
C SER A 211 20.12 50.85 26.00
#